data_AF-A0A7W0BZ89-F1
#
_entry.id   AF-A0A7W0BZ89-F1
#
_cell.length_a   1.000
_cell.length_b   1.000
_cell.length_c   1.000
_cell.angle_alpha   90.00
_cell.angle_beta   90.00
_cell.angle_gamma   90.00
#
_symmetry.space_group_name_H-M   'P 1'
#
loop_
_entity.id
_entity.type
_entity.pdbx_description
1 polymer ?
#
loop_
_entity_poly.entity_id
_entity_poly.type
_entity_poly.pdbx_seq_one_letter_code
_entity_poly.pdbx_strand_id
1 'polypeptide(L)' 'MLIDHSSLEIFDIDGESVFTDCHYPCLSSQDVEFFVQAEKMRITPLDAWRLKAIR' A
#
# COMPACT_ATOMS: atom_id res chain seq x y z
N MET A 1 -4.79 0.17 -2.21
CA MET A 1 -4.06 0.34 -0.94
C MET A 1 -3.81 1.83 -0.73
N LEU A 2 -4.04 2.31 0.49
CA LEU A 2 -3.66 3.65 0.92
C LEU A 2 -2.58 3.52 1.99
N ILE A 3 -1.57 4.39 1.91
CA ILE A 3 -0.48 4.47 2.88
C ILE A 3 -0.40 5.94 3.30
N ASP A 4 -0.54 6.18 4.60
CA ASP A 4 -0.28 7.46 5.25
C ASP A 4 0.91 7.33 6.21
N HIS A 5 1.34 8.43 6.82
CA HIS A 5 2.53 8.50 7.69
C HIS A 5 2.58 7.46 8.82
N SER A 6 1.43 7.00 9.31
CA SER A 6 1.38 6.03 10.41
C SER A 6 0.31 4.94 10.25
N SER A 7 -0.32 4.83 9.09
CA SER A 7 -1.41 3.86 8.87
C SER A 7 -1.46 3.37 7.44
N LEU A 8 -1.89 2.13 7.27
CA LEU A 8 -2.16 1.53 5.97
C LEU A 8 -3.59 0.99 5.93
N GLU A 9 -4.19 1.09 4.75
CA GLU A 9 -5.52 0.54 4.46
C GLU A 9 -5.46 -0.27 3.16
N ILE A 10 -5.82 -1.54 3.27
CA ILE A 10 -5.89 -2.48 2.13
C ILE A 10 -7.35 -2.79 1.89
N PHE A 11 -7.79 -2.53 0.67
CA PHE A 11 -9.15 -2.76 0.21
C PHE A 11 -9.12 -4.01 -0.65
N ASP A 12 -10.04 -4.95 -0.38
CA ASP A 12 -10.29 -6.07 -1.28
C ASP A 12 -10.94 -5.57 -2.59
N ILE A 13 -11.05 -6.46 -3.56
CA ILE A 13 -11.81 -6.24 -4.79
C ILE A 13 -13.19 -5.69 -4.43
N ASP A 14 -13.58 -4.59 -5.08
CA ASP A 14 -14.84 -3.87 -4.86
C ASP A 14 -15.06 -3.25 -3.48
N GLY A 15 -14.06 -3.29 -2.59
CA GLY A 15 -14.11 -2.63 -1.28
C GLY A 15 -15.05 -3.29 -0.27
N GLU A 16 -15.46 -4.54 -0.51
CA GLU A 16 -16.33 -5.30 0.41
C GLU A 16 -15.67 -5.57 1.76
N SER A 17 -14.34 -5.61 1.78
CA SER A 17 -13.53 -5.78 2.98
C SER A 17 -12.39 -4.78 3.02
N VAL A 18 -12.08 -4.32 4.24
CA VAL A 18 -10.97 -3.40 4.52
C VAL A 18 -10.13 -3.96 5.65
N PHE A 19 -8.83 -4.07 5.41
CA PHE A 19 -7.83 -4.32 6.44
C PHE A 19 -7.12 -3.01 6.77
N THR A 20 -7.14 -2.64 8.05
CA THR A 20 -6.53 -1.41 8.55
C THR A 20 -5.50 -1.75 9.63
N ASP A 21 -4.32 -1.17 9.53
CA ASP A 21 -3.28 -1.32 10.55
C ASP A 21 -2.43 -0.06 10.69
N CYS A 22 -1.83 0.08 11.87
CA CYS A 22 -0.87 1.14 12.17
C CYS A 22 0.55 0.67 11.82
N HIS A 23 1.37 1.59 11.31
CA HIS A 23 2.79 1.36 11.12
C HIS A 23 3.59 2.59 11.57
N TYR A 24 4.87 2.39 11.87
CA TYR A 24 5.74 3.44 12.40
C TYR A 24 7.06 3.43 11.62
N PRO A 25 7.08 3.98 10.40
CA PRO A 25 8.25 3.92 9.53
C PRO A 25 9.36 4.81 10.07
N CYS A 26 10.61 4.37 9.91
CA CYS A 26 11.75 5.26 10.19
C CYS A 26 12.01 6.16 8.97
N LEU A 27 12.87 7.18 9.14
CA LEU A 27 13.12 8.17 8.09
C LEU A 27 13.61 7.56 6.76
N SER A 28 14.27 6.41 6.81
CA SER A 28 14.75 5.67 5.63
C SER A 28 13.73 4.68 5.04
N SER A 29 12.55 4.52 5.63
CA SER A 29 11.52 3.56 5.21
C SER A 29 10.38 4.24 4.44
N GLN A 30 10.72 5.01 3.40
CA GLN A 30 9.74 5.75 2.60
C GLN A 30 9.48 5.14 1.23
N ASP A 31 10.16 4.05 0.89
CA ASP A 31 10.02 3.36 -0.37
C ASP A 31 9.02 2.21 -0.29
N VAL A 32 8.43 1.86 -1.43
CA VAL A 32 7.52 0.72 -1.58
C VAL A 32 8.16 -0.27 -2.54
N GLU A 33 8.34 -1.50 -2.07
CA GLU A 33 8.91 -2.60 -2.87
C GLU A 33 7.87 -3.68 -3.12
N PHE A 34 7.91 -4.26 -4.33
CA PHE A 34 7.11 -5.42 -4.68
C PHE A 34 7.94 -6.68 -4.47
N PHE A 35 7.43 -7.57 -3.62
CA PHE A 35 8.06 -8.85 -3.36
C PHE A 35 7.14 -10.00 -3.75
N VAL A 36 7.71 -11.02 -4.39
CA VAL A 36 7.00 -12.22 -4.83
C VAL A 36 7.78 -13.45 -4.40
N GLN A 37 7.16 -14.28 -3.57
CA GLN A 37 7.69 -15.59 -3.18
C GLN A 37 6.97 -16.70 -3.96
N ALA A 38 7.10 -16.68 -5.28
CA ALA A 38 6.53 -17.68 -6.20
C ALA A 38 7.39 -17.80 -7.46
N GLU A 39 7.32 -18.93 -8.18
CA GLU A 39 8.09 -19.13 -9.42
C GLU A 39 7.72 -18.14 -10.54
N LYS A 40 6.47 -17.66 -10.54
CA LYS A 40 5.99 -16.65 -11.48
C LYS A 40 4.81 -15.87 -10.91
N MET A 41 4.84 -14.55 -11.04
CA MET A 41 3.71 -13.66 -10.80
C MET A 41 3.59 -12.68 -11.94
N ARG A 42 2.35 -12.37 -12.32
CA ARG A 42 2.03 -11.34 -13.29
C ARG A 42 1.24 -10.26 -12.59
N ILE A 43 1.85 -9.09 -12.43
CA ILE A 43 1.16 -7.88 -12.00
C ILE A 43 0.54 -7.25 -13.25
N THR A 44 -0.75 -6.99 -13.22
CA THR A 44 -1.51 -6.32 -14.30
C THR A 44 -2.15 -5.05 -13.76
N PRO A 45 -2.38 -4.05 -14.64
CA PRO A 45 -1.83 -2.70 -14.49
C PRO A 45 -1.88 -2.16 -13.06
N LEU A 46 -0.72 -1.74 -12.58
CA LEU A 46 -0.52 -1.11 -11.29
C LEU A 46 -0.42 0.39 -11.52
N ASP A 47 -1.27 1.14 -10.84
CA ASP A 47 -1.20 2.59 -10.78
C ASP A 47 -0.84 3.02 -9.35
N ALA A 48 0.04 4.02 -9.25
CA ALA A 48 0.42 4.64 -8.00
C ALA A 48 0.12 6.13 -8.06
N TRP A 49 -0.54 6.64 -7.01
CA TRP A 49 -0.90 8.04 -6.91
C TRP A 49 -0.36 8.64 -5.62
N ARG A 50 0.13 9.87 -5.72
CA ARG A 50 0.51 10.65 -4.55
C ARG A 50 -0.72 11.34 -3.97
N LEU A 51 -1.01 11.06 -2.71
CA LEU A 51 -2.06 11.75 -1.97
C LEU A 51 -1.61 13.17 -1.60
N LYS A 52 -2.55 14.12 -1.67
CA LYS A 52 -2.33 15.49 -1.16
C LYS A 52 -2.67 15.52 0.33
N ALA A 53 -1.91 16.33 1.07
CA ALA A 53 -2.32 16.70 2.41
C ALA A 53 -3.70 17.40 2.36
N ILE A 54 -4.57 17.05 3.30
CA ILE A 54 -5.93 17.61 3.41
C ILE A 54 -6.00 18.82 4.38
N ARG A 55 -4.85 19.36 4.78
CA ARG A 55 -4.70 20.52 5.68
C ARG A 55 -3.69 21.51 5.12
#